data_AF-A0AAU5YI55-F1
#
_entry.id   AF-A0AAU5YI55-F1
#
_cell.length_a   1.000
_cell.length_b   1.000
_cell.length_c   1.000
_cell.angle_alpha   90.00
_cell.angle_beta   90.00
_cell.angle_gamma   90.00
#
_symmetry.space_group_name_H-M   'P 1'
#
loop_
_entity.id
_entity.type
_entity.pdbx_description
1 polymer ?
#
loop_
_entity_poly.entity_id
_entity_poly.type
_entity_poly.pdbx_seq_one_letter_code
_entity_poly.pdbx_strand_id
1 'polypeptide(L)'
;MSGGWARSTRKSRLPSNWRSEIRPAAHARNPDHICHICGQPGGDRLDHKQPGDDHSPENLDWAHDATPPHCHRYKSSREGHAAKAANPPPGRKRPPEQHPGLL
;
A
#
# COMPACT_ATOMS: atom_id res chain seq x y z
N MET A 1 8.10 -13.01 -10.91
CA MET A 1 7.52 -11.64 -10.81
C MET A 1 7.97 -10.86 -12.03
N SER A 2 7.05 -10.44 -12.91
CA SER A 2 7.35 -9.64 -14.10
C SER A 2 6.79 -8.21 -13.96
N GLY A 3 7.28 -7.26 -14.76
CA GLY A 3 6.84 -5.86 -14.72
C GLY A 3 7.43 -5.05 -13.55
N GLY A 4 6.83 -3.88 -13.26
CA GLY A 4 7.32 -2.91 -12.26
C GLY A 4 7.50 -3.43 -10.82
N TRP A 5 7.04 -4.65 -10.54
CA TRP A 5 7.21 -5.33 -9.26
C TRP A 5 8.50 -6.14 -9.15
N ALA A 6 9.19 -6.43 -10.27
CA ALA A 6 10.41 -7.24 -10.29
C ALA A 6 11.55 -6.60 -9.48
N ARG A 7 11.57 -5.27 -9.39
CA ARG A 7 12.56 -4.49 -8.61
C ARG A 7 12.01 -3.98 -7.27
N SER A 8 10.86 -4.48 -6.84
CA SER A 8 10.25 -4.05 -5.58
C SER A 8 11.03 -4.59 -4.38
N THR A 9 11.54 -3.69 -3.54
CA THR A 9 12.20 -4.02 -2.26
C THR A 9 11.22 -4.12 -1.11
N ARG A 10 9.90 -4.02 -1.35
CA ARG A 10 8.89 -4.00 -0.26
C ARG A 10 8.99 -5.21 0.66
N LYS A 11 9.27 -6.40 0.12
CA LYS A 11 9.45 -7.62 0.92
C LYS A 11 10.69 -7.57 1.81
N SER A 12 11.77 -6.93 1.37
CA SER A 12 13.01 -6.84 2.15
C SER A 12 12.97 -5.74 3.22
N ARG A 13 11.98 -4.84 3.18
CA ARG A 13 11.75 -3.81 4.20
C ARG A 13 10.89 -4.27 5.37
N LEU A 14 10.42 -5.52 5.33
CA LEU A 14 9.70 -6.11 6.46
C LEU A 14 10.64 -6.23 7.67
N PRO A 15 10.19 -5.88 8.89
CA PRO A 15 10.96 -6.12 10.10
C PRO A 15 11.30 -7.60 10.28
N SER A 16 12.45 -7.89 10.91
CA SER A 16 12.90 -9.27 11.17
C SER A 16 11.90 -10.06 12.03
N ASN A 17 11.22 -9.39 12.97
CA ASN A 17 10.19 -9.95 13.84
C ASN A 17 8.78 -9.93 13.24
N TRP A 18 8.64 -9.65 11.93
CA TRP A 18 7.33 -9.59 11.24
C TRP A 18 6.47 -10.83 11.48
N ARG A 19 7.07 -12.02 11.35
CA ARG A 19 6.34 -13.29 11.46
C ARG A 19 6.16 -13.76 12.90
N SER A 20 7.10 -13.44 13.78
CA SER A 20 7.14 -13.93 15.16
C SER A 20 6.29 -13.09 16.10
N GLU A 21 6.22 -11.77 15.89
CA GLU A 21 5.65 -10.84 16.87
C GLU A 21 4.59 -9.92 16.25
N ILE A 22 4.98 -9.14 15.24
CA ILE A 22 4.13 -8.07 14.70
C ILE A 22 2.84 -8.62 14.11
N ARG A 23 2.95 -9.61 13.21
CA ARG A 23 1.78 -10.19 12.54
C ARG A 23 0.84 -10.90 13.54
N PRO A 24 1.31 -11.78 14.45
CA PRO A 24 0.46 -12.33 15.49
C PRO A 24 -0.19 -11.27 16.40
N ALA A 25 0.54 -10.21 16.77
CA ALA A 25 -0.01 -9.12 17.58
C ALA A 25 -1.14 -8.38 16.85
N ALA A 26 -0.98 -8.10 15.55
CA ALA A 26 -2.05 -7.51 14.74
C ALA A 26 -3.29 -8.42 14.65
N HIS A 27 -3.11 -9.74 14.48
CA HIS A 27 -4.22 -10.70 14.50
C HIS A 27 -4.96 -10.68 15.85
N ALA A 28 -4.23 -10.64 16.97
CA ALA A 28 -4.81 -10.67 18.31
C ALA A 28 -5.63 -9.41 18.67
N ARG A 29 -5.33 -8.26 18.06
CA ARG A 29 -6.07 -7.01 18.29
C ARG A 29 -7.47 -6.99 17.69
N ASN A 30 -7.69 -7.79 16.64
CA ASN A 30 -8.98 -7.88 15.95
C ASN A 30 -9.25 -9.34 15.57
N PRO A 31 -9.63 -10.19 16.55
CA PRO A 31 -9.80 -11.63 16.36
C PRO A 31 -11.00 -11.97 15.47
N ASP A 32 -12.00 -11.09 15.38
CA ASP A 32 -13.18 -11.28 14.53
C ASP A 32 -12.93 -10.92 13.06
N HIS A 33 -11.71 -10.48 12.74
CA HIS A 33 -11.27 -10.05 11.42
C HIS A 33 -12.19 -8.99 10.82
N ILE A 34 -12.62 -8.02 11.64
CA ILE A 34 -13.46 -6.91 11.18
C ILE A 34 -12.65 -6.04 10.23
N CYS A 35 -13.16 -5.82 9.02
CA CYS A 35 -12.47 -4.98 8.07
C CYS A 35 -12.42 -3.52 8.54
N HIS A 36 -11.21 -2.94 8.62
CA HIS A 36 -11.03 -1.54 9.08
C HIS A 36 -11.60 -0.49 8.11
N ILE A 37 -11.87 -0.88 6.86
CA ILE A 37 -12.35 0.02 5.80
C ILE A 37 -13.87 0.10 5.79
N CYS A 38 -14.57 -1.03 5.88
CA CYS A 38 -16.03 -1.10 5.77
C CYS A 38 -16.75 -1.51 7.07
N GLY A 39 -16.02 -1.93 8.11
CA GLY A 39 -16.56 -2.34 9.41
C GLY A 39 -17.27 -3.70 9.41
N GLN A 40 -17.22 -4.47 8.33
CA GLN A 40 -17.85 -5.79 8.24
C GLN A 40 -16.85 -6.91 8.56
N PRO A 41 -17.30 -8.04 9.17
CA PRO A 41 -16.44 -9.18 9.46
C PRO A 41 -15.92 -9.86 8.18
N GLY A 42 -14.96 -10.78 8.36
CA GLY A 42 -14.48 -11.65 7.28
C GLY A 42 -13.32 -11.10 6.47
N GLY A 43 -12.52 -10.20 7.04
CA GLY A 43 -11.25 -9.78 6.44
C GLY A 43 -10.31 -10.98 6.23
N ASP A 44 -9.64 -11.00 5.08
CA ASP A 44 -8.82 -12.13 4.63
C ASP A 44 -7.32 -11.79 4.50
N ARG A 45 -6.99 -10.50 4.62
CA ARG A 45 -5.63 -9.99 4.50
C ARG A 45 -5.40 -8.89 5.54
N LEU A 46 -4.21 -8.87 6.13
CA LEU A 46 -3.72 -7.70 6.85
C LEU A 46 -3.35 -6.59 5.86
N ASP A 47 -3.84 -5.40 6.12
CA ASP A 47 -3.57 -4.16 5.42
C ASP A 47 -3.01 -3.10 6.39
N HIS A 48 -2.26 -2.15 5.83
CA HIS A 48 -1.81 -0.99 6.59
C HIS A 48 -2.89 0.10 6.56
N LYS A 49 -3.35 0.62 7.70
CA LYS A 49 -4.32 1.72 7.75
C LYS A 49 -3.78 2.96 7.04
N GLN A 50 -2.51 3.29 7.32
CA GLN A 50 -1.74 4.32 6.64
C GLN A 50 -0.64 3.67 5.79
N PRO A 51 -0.54 3.98 4.49
CA PRO A 51 0.45 3.38 3.61
C PRO A 51 1.87 3.81 4.00
N GLY A 52 2.84 2.89 3.95
CA GLY A 52 4.23 3.17 4.30
C GLY A 52 4.96 1.92 4.77
N ASP A 53 6.02 2.14 5.55
CA ASP A 53 6.79 1.08 6.21
C ASP A 53 6.59 1.10 7.74
N ASP A 54 5.54 1.76 8.23
CA ASP A 54 5.09 1.63 9.61
C ASP A 54 4.33 0.32 9.79
N HIS A 55 5.04 -0.69 10.28
CA HIS A 55 4.52 -2.03 10.55
C HIS A 55 4.09 -2.19 12.01
N SER A 56 3.85 -1.10 12.75
CA SER A 56 3.31 -1.19 14.11
C SER A 56 1.97 -1.92 14.12
N PRO A 57 1.66 -2.72 15.16
CA PRO A 57 0.36 -3.36 15.29
C PRO A 57 -0.80 -2.37 15.16
N GLU A 58 -0.63 -1.13 15.62
CA GLU A 58 -1.60 -0.03 15.57
C GLU A 58 -2.00 0.33 14.15
N ASN A 59 -1.03 0.32 13.23
CA ASN A 59 -1.22 0.63 11.81
C ASN A 59 -1.65 -0.59 10.98
N LEU A 60 -1.73 -1.79 11.56
CA LEU A 60 -2.13 -3.02 10.87
C LEU A 60 -3.53 -3.44 11.28
N ASP A 61 -4.33 -3.85 10.30
CA ASP A 61 -5.67 -4.38 10.56
C ASP A 61 -6.19 -5.22 9.39
N TRP A 62 -7.32 -5.88 9.61
CA TRP A 62 -7.93 -6.74 8.59
C TRP A 62 -8.62 -5.93 7.50
N ALA A 63 -8.54 -6.44 6.27
CA ALA A 63 -9.29 -5.94 5.14
C ALA A 63 -9.73 -7.07 4.21
N HIS A 64 -10.80 -6.84 3.45
CA HIS A 64 -11.24 -7.72 2.37
C HIS A 64 -10.39 -7.48 1.13
N ASP A 65 -9.56 -8.45 0.73
CA ASP A 65 -8.77 -8.43 -0.50
C ASP A 65 -9.35 -9.38 -1.56
N ALA A 66 -9.45 -10.67 -1.26
CA ALA A 66 -9.99 -11.69 -2.14
C ALA A 66 -11.50 -11.89 -1.95
N THR A 67 -12.03 -11.55 -0.79
CA THR A 67 -13.47 -11.56 -0.49
C THR A 67 -14.14 -10.24 -0.89
N PRO A 68 -15.41 -10.28 -1.34
CA PRO A 68 -16.20 -9.06 -1.48
C PRO A 68 -16.31 -8.33 -0.13
N PRO A 69 -16.32 -6.98 -0.14
CA PRO A 69 -16.35 -6.11 -1.30
C PRO A 69 -14.96 -5.67 -1.78
N HIS A 70 -13.87 -6.44 -1.56
CA HIS A 70 -12.52 -6.13 -2.05
C HIS A 70 -11.97 -4.75 -1.63
N CYS A 71 -12.32 -4.28 -0.43
CA CYS A 71 -11.93 -2.98 0.12
C CYS A 71 -10.43 -2.68 -0.04
N HIS A 72 -9.56 -3.66 0.22
CA HIS A 72 -8.12 -3.50 0.12
C HIS A 72 -7.68 -3.16 -1.30
N ARG A 73 -8.27 -3.80 -2.32
CA ARG A 73 -7.93 -3.52 -3.73
C ARG A 73 -8.32 -2.11 -4.14
N TYR A 74 -9.49 -1.66 -3.72
CA TYR A 74 -9.95 -0.29 -3.97
C TYR A 74 -9.05 0.75 -3.28
N LYS A 75 -8.71 0.53 -2.01
CA LYS A 75 -7.77 1.38 -1.26
C LYS A 75 -6.40 1.42 -1.95
N SER A 76 -5.82 0.26 -2.24
CA SER A 76 -4.50 0.14 -2.89
C SER A 76 -4.46 0.83 -4.26
N SER A 77 -5.53 0.70 -5.05
CA SER A 77 -5.67 1.42 -6.32
C SER A 77 -5.65 2.93 -6.11
N ARG A 78 -6.47 3.45 -5.18
CA ARG A 78 -6.53 4.88 -4.86
C ARG A 78 -5.17 5.43 -4.40
N GLU A 79 -4.47 4.69 -3.53
CA GLU A 79 -3.12 5.05 -3.07
C GLU A 79 -2.12 5.07 -4.22
N GLY A 80 -2.16 4.07 -5.10
CA GLY A 80 -1.30 4.03 -6.28
C GLY A 80 -1.55 5.19 -7.25
N HIS A 81 -2.82 5.60 -7.42
CA HIS A 81 -3.17 6.78 -8.21
C HIS A 81 -2.69 8.08 -7.56
N ALA A 82 -2.87 8.23 -6.25
CA ALA A 82 -2.37 9.38 -5.50
C ALA A 82 -0.84 9.49 -5.58
N ALA A 83 -0.11 8.37 -5.45
CA ALA A 83 1.35 8.36 -5.58
C ALA A 83 1.84 8.75 -6.98
N LYS A 84 1.14 8.32 -8.03
CA LYS A 84 1.41 8.73 -9.42
C LYS A 84 1.10 10.20 -9.66
N ALA A 85 0.05 10.73 -9.05
CA ALA A 85 -0.29 12.15 -9.16
C ALA A 85 0.75 13.02 -8.43
N ALA A 86 1.23 12.59 -7.28
CA ALA A 86 2.28 13.27 -6.52
C ALA A 86 3.67 13.19 -7.20
N ASN A 87 3.94 12.09 -7.91
CA ASN A 87 5.18 11.87 -8.65
C ASN A 87 4.86 11.50 -10.11
N PRO A 88 4.44 12.50 -10.92
CA PRO A 88 4.05 12.23 -12.29
C PRO A 88 5.24 11.66 -13.07
N PRO A 89 5.05 10.60 -13.87
CA PRO A 89 6.09 10.13 -14.76
C PRO A 89 6.48 11.27 -15.72
N PRO A 90 7.72 11.26 -16.24
CA PRO A 90 8.14 12.23 -17.24
C PRO A 90 7.10 12.31 -18.36
N GLY A 91 6.70 13.53 -18.71
CA GLY A 91 5.76 13.75 -19.78
C GLY A 91 6.27 13.13 -21.09
N ARG A 92 5.35 12.62 -21.91
CA ARG A 92 5.68 12.11 -23.25
C ARG A 92 6.30 13.18 -24.16
N LYS A 93 6.01 14.46 -23.90
CA LYS A 93 6.55 15.60 -24.64
C LYS A 93 7.71 16.20 -23.87
N ARG A 94 8.82 16.45 -24.58
CA ARG A 94 9.93 17.27 -24.08
C ARG A 94 9.41 18.69 -23.80
N PRO A 95 9.79 19.32 -22.67
CA PRO A 95 9.52 20.73 -22.46
C PRO A 95 10.07 21.57 -23.63
N PRO A 96 9.45 22.70 -23.99
CA PRO A 96 9.99 23.59 -25.01
C PRO A 96 11.41 24.03 -24.63
N GLU A 97 12.34 24.02 -25.59
CA GLU A 97 13.70 24.51 -25.36
C GLU A 97 13.66 26.03 -25.11
N GLN A 98 14.40 26.51 -24.11
CA GLN A 98 14.63 27.93 -23.94
C GLN A 98 15.44 28.44 -25.14
N HIS A 99 14.94 29.50 -25.78
CA HIS A 99 15.60 30.11 -26.92
C HIS A 99 16.95 30.71 -26.46
N PRO A 100 18.08 30.46 -27.15
CA PRO A 100 19.41 30.88 -26.70
C PRO A 100 19.62 32.41 -26.62
N GLY A 101 18.66 33.22 -27.09
CA GLY A 101 18.70 34.69 -27.00
C GLY A 101 17.97 35.29 -25.79
N LEU A 102 17.56 34.46 -24.81
CA LEU A 102 16.85 34.89 -23.59
C LEU A 102 17.73 34.78 -22.32
N LEU A 103 19.07 34.74 -22.48
CA LEU A 103 20.04 34.85 -21.39
C LEU A 103 20.40 36.31 -21.11
#